data_AF-A0A7C9CH06-F1
#
_entry.id   AF-A0A7C9CH06-F1
#
_cell.length_a   1.000
_cell.length_b   1.000
_cell.length_c   1.000
_cell.angle_alpha   90.00
_cell.angle_beta   90.00
_cell.angle_gamma   90.00
#
_symmetry.space_group_name_H-M   'P 1'
#
loop_
_entity.id
_entity.type
_entity.pdbx_description
1 polymer ?
#
loop_
_entity_poly.entity_id
_entity_poly.type
_entity_poly.pdbx_seq_one_letter_code
_entity_poly.pdbx_strand_id
1 'polypeptide(L)'
;TDLLDCCSEPCLCLKTFFCPCDTFAKISTVANNRYISSTEACKGLMAYSLILSCCCHTCCVRVKLRKILNITGGIFDDFLSHFMCCCCALVQEWREVEIR
;
A
#
# COMPACT_ATOMS: atom_id res chain seq x y z
N THR A 1 -24.72 -9.95 0.30
CA THR A 1 -24.29 -8.80 -0.53
C THR A 1 -23.50 -9.36 -1.67
N ASP A 2 -23.95 -9.10 -2.90
CA ASP A 2 -23.28 -9.55 -4.12
C ASP A 2 -22.01 -8.74 -4.40
N LEU A 3 -21.07 -9.35 -5.11
CA LEU A 3 -19.83 -8.72 -5.57
C LEU A 3 -20.20 -7.58 -6.55
N LEU A 4 -19.81 -6.33 -6.26
CA LEU A 4 -20.06 -5.12 -7.08
C LEU A 4 -21.43 -4.41 -6.92
N ASP A 5 -22.13 -4.60 -5.80
CA ASP A 5 -23.38 -3.85 -5.49
C ASP A 5 -23.17 -2.34 -5.19
N CYS A 6 -21.99 -1.78 -5.46
CA CYS A 6 -21.67 -0.37 -5.21
C CYS A 6 -22.52 0.61 -6.05
N CYS A 7 -23.03 0.15 -7.21
CA CYS A 7 -23.88 0.93 -8.10
C CYS A 7 -25.34 1.02 -7.63
N SER A 8 -25.74 0.24 -6.62
CA SER A 8 -27.11 0.30 -6.05
C SER A 8 -27.32 1.53 -5.17
N GLU A 9 -26.23 2.14 -4.68
CA GLU A 9 -26.24 3.44 -4.01
C GLU A 9 -25.28 4.43 -4.71
N PRO A 10 -25.62 4.90 -5.93
CA PRO A 10 -24.71 5.70 -6.75
C PRO A 10 -24.30 7.01 -6.07
N CYS A 11 -25.18 7.62 -5.27
CA CYS A 11 -24.86 8.81 -4.47
C CYS A 11 -23.80 8.50 -3.38
N LEU A 12 -23.87 7.33 -2.76
CA LEU A 12 -22.88 6.90 -1.78
C LEU A 12 -21.55 6.59 -2.46
N CYS A 13 -21.58 5.89 -3.59
CA CYS A 13 -20.38 5.61 -4.39
C CYS A 13 -19.68 6.90 -4.83
N LEU A 14 -20.42 7.89 -5.34
CA LEU A 14 -19.89 9.21 -5.69
C LEU A 14 -19.32 9.93 -4.46
N LYS A 15 -20.04 9.93 -3.34
CA LYS A 15 -19.57 10.55 -2.10
C LYS A 15 -18.28 9.89 -1.59
N THR A 16 -18.19 8.55 -1.62
CA THR A 16 -16.98 7.82 -1.22
C THR A 16 -15.82 8.10 -2.18
N PHE A 17 -16.08 8.25 -3.47
CA PHE A 17 -15.06 8.62 -4.45
C PHE A 17 -14.46 10.01 -4.16
N PHE A 18 -15.29 11.01 -3.88
CA PHE A 18 -14.82 12.37 -3.57
C PHE A 18 -14.31 12.54 -2.13
N CYS A 19 -14.87 11.79 -1.18
CA CYS A 19 -14.59 11.89 0.26
C CYS A 19 -14.44 10.48 0.89
N PRO A 20 -13.37 9.73 0.53
CA PRO A 20 -13.19 8.35 1.00
C PRO A 20 -12.99 8.27 2.52
N CYS A 21 -12.35 9.30 3.11
CA CYS A 21 -12.09 9.35 4.54
C CYS A 21 -13.36 9.44 5.39
N ASP A 22 -14.41 10.10 4.92
CA ASP A 22 -15.68 10.18 5.66
C ASP A 22 -16.37 8.82 5.71
N THR A 23 -16.37 8.13 4.57
CA THR A 23 -16.92 6.78 4.45
C THR A 23 -16.13 5.83 5.34
N PHE A 24 -14.79 5.88 5.26
CA PHE A 24 -13.91 5.03 6.05
C PHE A 24 -13.96 5.35 7.55
N ALA A 25 -14.13 6.62 7.94
CA ALA A 25 -14.31 7.02 9.34
C ALA A 25 -15.59 6.44 9.93
N LYS A 26 -16.70 6.45 9.16
CA LYS A 26 -17.95 5.83 9.58
C LYS A 26 -17.80 4.32 9.77
N ILE A 27 -17.15 3.65 8.81
CA ILE A 27 -16.86 2.20 8.91
C ILE A 27 -15.98 1.91 10.14
N SER A 28 -14.87 2.64 10.29
CA SER A 28 -13.92 2.46 11.39
C SER A 28 -14.56 2.74 12.75
N THR A 29 -15.49 3.70 12.82
CA THR A 29 -16.22 4.02 14.04
C THR A 29 -17.06 2.85 14.53
N VAL A 30 -17.80 2.21 13.61
CA VAL A 30 -18.62 1.03 13.92
C VAL A 30 -17.71 -0.16 14.26
N ALA A 31 -16.67 -0.40 13.47
CA ALA A 31 -15.77 -1.54 13.64
C ALA A 31 -14.99 -1.51 14.97
N ASN A 32 -14.60 -0.32 15.45
CA ASN A 32 -13.83 -0.16 16.68
C ASN A 32 -14.69 0.21 17.89
N ASN A 33 -16.02 0.33 17.73
CA ASN A 33 -16.95 0.82 18.75
C ASN A 33 -16.48 2.13 19.43
N ARG A 34 -15.84 3.01 18.65
CA ARG A 34 -15.26 4.29 19.11
C ARG A 34 -15.39 5.30 18.00
N TYR A 35 -15.78 6.54 18.32
CA TYR A 35 -15.81 7.60 17.32
C TYR A 35 -14.43 7.84 16.70
N ILE A 36 -14.34 7.68 15.38
CA ILE A 36 -13.16 7.98 14.56
C ILE A 36 -13.50 9.20 13.69
N SER A 37 -12.69 10.24 13.79
CA SER A 37 -12.86 11.42 12.94
C SER A 37 -12.38 11.17 11.50
N SER A 38 -12.92 11.89 10.52
CA SER A 38 -12.45 11.84 9.13
C SER A 38 -10.96 12.14 9.00
N THR A 39 -10.45 13.09 9.78
CA THR A 39 -9.02 13.42 9.83
C THR A 39 -8.17 12.25 10.33
N GLU A 40 -8.62 11.54 11.37
CA GLU A 40 -7.92 10.36 11.90
C GLU A 40 -7.93 9.21 10.89
N ALA A 41 -9.07 8.97 10.24
CA ALA A 41 -9.21 8.01 9.14
C ALA A 41 -8.29 8.34 7.95
N CYS A 42 -8.27 9.61 7.52
CA CYS A 42 -7.38 10.10 6.47
C CYS A 42 -5.90 9.91 6.82
N LYS A 43 -5.49 10.25 8.04
CA LYS A 43 -4.10 10.06 8.48
C LYS A 43 -3.66 8.60 8.39
N GLY A 44 -4.51 7.68 8.86
CA GLY A 44 -4.26 6.24 8.74
C GLY A 44 -4.14 5.82 7.28
N LEU A 45 -5.15 6.13 6.45
CA LEU A 45 -5.16 5.77 5.03
C LEU A 45 -3.95 6.33 4.27
N MET A 46 -3.58 7.59 4.49
CA MET A 46 -2.41 8.20 3.86
C MET A 46 -1.11 7.53 4.31
N ALA A 47 -0.94 7.25 5.61
CA ALA A 47 0.26 6.59 6.11
C ALA A 47 0.43 5.20 5.47
N TYR A 48 -0.63 4.37 5.46
CA TYR A 48 -0.59 3.06 4.81
C TYR A 48 -0.35 3.16 3.29
N SER A 49 -0.98 4.13 2.63
CA SER A 49 -0.79 4.36 1.18
C SER A 49 0.64 4.77 0.84
N LEU A 50 1.25 5.64 1.64
CA LEU A 50 2.65 6.07 1.45
C LEU A 50 3.61 4.90 1.65
N ILE A 51 3.41 4.08 2.69
CA ILE A 51 4.23 2.90 2.94
C ILE A 51 4.12 1.91 1.77
N LEU A 52 2.89 1.60 1.34
CA LEU A 52 2.66 0.68 0.23
C LEU A 52 3.26 1.23 -1.07
N SER A 53 3.05 2.51 -1.37
CA SER A 53 3.63 3.16 -2.55
C SER A 53 5.15 3.13 -2.55
N CYS A 54 5.78 3.36 -1.39
CA CYS A 54 7.22 3.26 -1.23
C CYS A 54 7.70 1.84 -1.55
N CYS A 55 7.08 0.82 -0.94
CA CYS A 55 7.43 -0.59 -1.16
C CYS A 55 7.24 -1.02 -2.62
N CYS A 56 6.15 -0.59 -3.26
CA CYS A 56 5.91 -0.85 -4.68
C CYS A 56 6.99 -0.20 -5.56
N HIS A 57 7.37 1.03 -5.26
CA HIS A 57 8.38 1.75 -6.03
C HIS A 57 9.76 1.08 -5.91
N THR A 58 10.20 0.78 -4.68
CA THR A 58 11.48 0.13 -4.44
C THR A 58 11.50 -1.30 -4.97
N CYS A 59 10.40 -2.06 -4.86
CA CYS A 59 10.25 -3.36 -5.50
C CYS A 59 10.39 -3.29 -7.04
N CYS A 60 9.84 -2.26 -7.69
CA CYS A 60 10.02 -2.07 -9.13
C CYS A 60 11.50 -1.85 -9.49
N VAL A 61 12.24 -1.13 -8.66
CA VAL A 61 13.69 -0.93 -8.82
C VAL A 61 14.44 -2.25 -8.59
N ARG A 62 14.09 -3.00 -7.54
CA ARG A 62 14.64 -4.32 -7.24
C ARG A 62 14.55 -5.27 -8.43
N VAL A 63 13.37 -5.36 -9.05
CA VAL A 63 13.13 -6.21 -10.23
C VAL A 63 14.04 -5.81 -11.39
N LYS A 64 14.26 -4.50 -11.62
CA LYS A 64 15.19 -4.02 -12.64
C LYS A 64 16.64 -4.40 -12.30
N LEU A 65 17.04 -4.21 -11.04
CA LEU A 65 18.37 -4.54 -10.56
C LEU A 65 18.68 -6.03 -10.75
N ARG A 66 17.74 -6.93 -10.40
CA ARG A 66 17.90 -8.38 -10.62
C ARG A 66 18.14 -8.74 -12.08
N LYS A 67 17.41 -8.09 -13.00
CA LYS A 67 17.58 -8.31 -14.44
C LYS A 67 18.96 -7.87 -14.93
N ILE A 68 19.45 -6.72 -14.47
CA ILE A 68 20.76 -6.17 -14.87
C ILE A 68 21.90 -7.03 -14.31
N LEU A 69 21.78 -7.47 -13.06
CA LEU A 69 22.81 -8.26 -12.37
C LEU A 69 22.70 -9.77 -12.59
N ASN A 70 21.69 -10.22 -13.35
CA ASN A 70 21.34 -11.62 -13.60
C ASN A 70 21.13 -12.44 -12.29
N ILE A 71 20.41 -11.85 -11.34
CA ILE A 71 20.10 -12.45 -10.02
C ILE A 71 18.75 -13.17 -10.08
N THR A 72 18.72 -14.43 -9.67
CA THR A 72 17.50 -15.24 -9.57
C THR A 72 16.57 -14.71 -8.47
N GLY A 73 15.26 -14.65 -8.74
CA GLY A 73 14.25 -14.26 -7.74
C GLY A 73 12.86 -14.00 -8.33
N GLY A 74 11.86 -13.77 -7.48
CA GLY A 74 10.48 -13.49 -7.85
C GLY A 74 10.03 -12.07 -7.47
N ILE A 75 9.04 -11.53 -8.19
CA ILE A 75 8.42 -10.24 -7.86
C ILE A 75 7.70 -10.27 -6.51
N PHE A 76 7.13 -11.43 -6.15
CA PHE A 76 6.48 -11.63 -4.85
C PHE A 76 7.49 -11.60 -3.70
N ASP A 77 8.65 -12.23 -3.86
CA ASP A 77 9.71 -12.23 -2.84
C ASP A 77 10.29 -10.82 -2.65
N ASP A 78 10.51 -10.09 -3.75
CA ASP A 78 10.99 -8.71 -3.72
C ASP A 78 9.97 -7.81 -2.99
N PHE A 79 8.69 -7.92 -3.34
CA PHE A 79 7.63 -7.13 -2.71
C PHE A 79 7.52 -7.45 -1.21
N LEU A 80 7.54 -8.74 -0.84
CA LEU A 80 7.47 -9.15 0.55
C LEU A 80 8.67 -8.65 1.35
N SER A 81 9.87 -8.67 0.76
CA SER A 81 11.09 -8.15 1.40
C SER A 81 11.00 -6.66 1.69
N HIS A 82 10.53 -5.86 0.72
CA HIS A 82 10.30 -4.42 0.90
C HIS A 82 9.18 -4.12 1.90
N PHE A 83 8.12 -4.92 1.90
CA PHE A 83 7.01 -4.78 2.84
C PHE A 83 7.41 -5.12 4.28
N MET A 84 8.20 -6.17 4.48
CA MET A 84 8.66 -6.62 5.80
C MET A 84 9.76 -5.73 6.39
N CYS A 85 10.75 -5.34 5.58
CA CYS A 85 11.82 -4.42 5.99
C CYS A 85 12.42 -3.68 4.78
N CYS A 86 11.81 -2.55 4.38
CA CYS A 86 12.29 -1.74 3.24
C CYS A 86 13.75 -1.29 3.40
N CYS A 87 14.19 -0.87 4.60
CA CYS A 87 15.58 -0.46 4.81
C CYS A 87 16.57 -1.62 4.64
N CYS A 88 16.23 -2.82 5.12
CA CYS A 88 17.06 -4.01 4.95
C CYS A 88 17.18 -4.39 3.46
N ALA A 89 16.06 -4.37 2.73
CA ALA A 89 16.01 -4.68 1.31
C ALA A 89 16.85 -3.69 0.48
N LEU A 90 16.73 -2.39 0.76
CA LEU A 90 17.55 -1.36 0.10
C LEU A 90 19.04 -1.51 0.41
N VAL A 91 19.42 -1.88 1.64
CA VAL A 91 20.83 -2.14 1.99
C VAL A 91 21.36 -3.37 1.27
N GLN A 92 20.55 -4.43 1.13
CA GLN A 92 20.93 -5.60 0.33
C GLN A 92 21.18 -5.20 -1.13
N GLU A 93 20.25 -4.47 -1.74
CA GLU A 93 20.36 -4.00 -3.13
C GLU A 93 21.61 -3.12 -3.32
N TRP A 94 21.89 -2.21 -2.38
CA TRP A 94 23.10 -1.40 -2.39
C TRP A 94 24.37 -2.27 -2.39
N ARG A 95 24.43 -3.31 -1.55
CA ARG A 95 25.58 -4.24 -1.52
C ARG A 95 25.74 -5.01 -2.82
N GLU A 96 24.64 -5.43 -3.44
CA GLU A 96 24.66 -6.10 -4.74
C GLU A 96 25.21 -5.19 -5.85
N VAL A 97 24.95 -3.89 -5.77
CA VAL A 97 25.53 -2.88 -6.67
C VAL A 97 27.03 -2.70 -6.40
N GLU A 98 27.45 -2.57 -5.13
CA GLU A 98 28.85 -2.32 -4.76
C GLU A 98 29.80 -3.50 -5.05
N ILE A 99 29.27 -4.73 -5.09
CA ILE A 99 30.07 -5.93 -5.42
C ILE A 99 30.47 -5.97 -6.92
N ARG A 100 29.92 -5.08 -7.75
CA ARG A 100 30.21 -4.97 -9.19
C ARG A 100 31.13 -3.80 -9.51
#